data_AF-A0A850CNP1-F1
#
_entry.id   AF-A0A850CNP1-F1
#
_cell.length_a   1.000
_cell.length_b   1.000
_cell.length_c   1.000
_cell.angle_alpha   90.00
_cell.angle_beta   90.00
_cell.angle_gamma   90.00
#
_symmetry.space_group_name_H-M   'P 1'
#
loop_
_entity.id
_entity.type
_entity.pdbx_description
1 polymer ?
#
loop_
_entity_poly.entity_id
_entity_poly.type
_entity_poly.pdbx_seq_one_letter_code
_entity_poly.pdbx_strand_id
1 'polypeptide(L)'
;MLALREEGYAYFDWLTAVDETDRGGGEEAAGERDVAGFDVVCHLVDTREPGRLPSVLVRTRAPEGLPVPSLTPIFRGAAWHERETHEMFGIDFDGFDDGTGLGLRPLLLPDGFEGTPLRKSFVLAARASKAWPGAKEPGEGHDSARAPGRRRVQAPGVPGPEWGPR
;
A
#
# COMPACT_ATOMS: atom_id res chain seq x y z
N MET A 1 -6.74 -18.57 7.02
CA MET A 1 -5.53 -18.37 7.85
C MET A 1 -5.28 -19.52 8.82
N LEU A 2 -6.21 -19.90 9.70
CA LEU A 2 -6.02 -21.03 10.63
C LEU A 2 -5.71 -22.35 9.90
N ALA A 3 -6.47 -22.70 8.86
CA ALA A 3 -6.22 -23.91 8.06
C ALA A 3 -4.80 -23.95 7.46
N LEU A 4 -4.32 -22.85 6.86
CA LEU A 4 -2.96 -22.77 6.30
C LEU A 4 -1.89 -22.96 7.38
N ARG A 5 -2.11 -22.43 8.58
CA ARG A 5 -1.20 -22.62 9.71
C ARG A 5 -1.17 -24.10 10.14
N GLU A 6 -2.32 -24.77 10.18
CA GLU A 6 -2.42 -26.22 10.46
C GLU A 6 -1.75 -27.06 9.37
N GLU A 7 -1.83 -26.64 8.11
CA GLU A 7 -1.15 -27.27 6.98
C GLU A 7 0.37 -27.10 7.00
N GLY A 8 0.91 -26.18 7.81
CA GLY A 8 2.34 -25.98 8.03
C GLY A 8 2.87 -24.58 7.70
N TYR A 9 2.07 -23.71 7.09
CA TYR A 9 2.42 -22.32 6.80
C TYR A 9 2.32 -21.47 8.07
N ALA A 10 3.16 -21.79 9.05
CA ALA A 10 3.13 -21.24 10.39
C ALA A 10 4.13 -20.10 10.60
N TYR A 11 5.01 -19.84 9.64
CA TYR A 11 5.91 -18.69 9.68
C TYR A 11 5.27 -17.52 8.93
N PHE A 12 4.89 -16.48 9.68
CA PHE A 12 4.47 -15.21 9.12
C PHE A 12 5.69 -14.41 8.69
N ASP A 13 5.72 -13.98 7.42
CA ASP A 13 6.83 -13.20 6.87
C ASP A 13 6.47 -11.70 6.83
N TRP A 14 5.45 -11.33 6.05
CA TRP A 14 4.99 -9.94 5.94
C TRP A 14 3.50 -9.84 5.56
N LEU A 15 2.94 -8.65 5.81
CA LEU A 15 1.61 -8.22 5.37
C LEU A 15 1.68 -6.79 4.83
N THR A 16 0.97 -6.52 3.75
CA THR A 16 0.84 -5.16 3.17
C THR A 16 -0.47 -5.04 2.39
N ALA A 17 -0.70 -3.91 1.73
CA ALA A 17 -1.83 -3.71 0.84
C ALA A 17 -1.42 -3.13 -0.52
N VAL A 18 -2.31 -3.29 -1.49
CA VAL A 18 -2.25 -2.61 -2.79
C VAL A 18 -3.52 -1.80 -2.96
N ASP A 19 -3.38 -0.52 -3.27
CA ASP A 19 -4.51 0.36 -3.58
C ASP A 19 -5.07 0.03 -4.97
N GLU A 20 -6.30 -0.47 -5.01
CA GLU A 20 -7.07 -0.79 -6.22
C GLU A 20 -8.38 0.01 -6.27
N THR A 21 -8.42 1.16 -5.58
CA THR A 21 -9.60 2.04 -5.51
C THR A 21 -9.94 2.66 -6.86
N ASP A 22 -8.98 2.73 -7.77
CA ASP A 22 -9.12 3.22 -9.14
C ASP A 22 -9.72 2.19 -10.13
N ARG A 23 -9.88 0.93 -9.74
CA ARG A 23 -10.35 -0.14 -10.63
C ARG A 23 -11.87 -0.29 -10.77
N GLY A 24 -12.68 0.37 -9.96
CA GLY A 24 -14.14 0.14 -9.87
C GLY A 24 -15.05 1.02 -10.76
N GLY A 25 -14.56 1.54 -11.89
CA GLY A 25 -15.30 2.51 -12.72
C GLY A 25 -15.91 1.98 -14.03
N GLY A 26 -15.75 0.69 -14.36
CA GLY A 26 -16.28 0.10 -15.60
C GLY A 26 -17.61 -0.63 -15.38
N GLU A 27 -18.51 -0.56 -16.38
CA GLU A 27 -19.83 -1.24 -16.38
C GLU A 27 -19.75 -2.78 -16.29
N GLU A 28 -18.55 -3.36 -16.32
CA GLU A 28 -18.27 -4.80 -16.37
C GLU A 28 -17.55 -5.34 -15.10
N ALA A 29 -17.85 -4.82 -13.91
CA ALA A 29 -17.36 -5.44 -12.66
C ALA A 29 -18.02 -6.83 -12.48
N ALA A 30 -17.38 -7.88 -12.99
CA ALA A 30 -17.98 -9.20 -13.15
C ALA A 30 -17.55 -10.20 -12.05
N GLY A 31 -16.73 -9.79 -11.08
CA GLY A 31 -16.40 -10.60 -9.92
C GLY A 31 -15.96 -9.80 -8.68
N GLU A 32 -15.84 -10.49 -7.53
CA GLU A 32 -15.38 -9.91 -6.25
C GLU A 32 -14.01 -9.19 -6.35
N ARG A 33 -13.20 -9.54 -7.37
CA ARG A 33 -11.90 -8.91 -7.66
C ARG A 33 -11.98 -7.59 -8.41
N ASP A 34 -13.16 -7.17 -8.86
CA ASP A 34 -13.36 -5.93 -9.63
C ASP A 34 -13.97 -4.80 -8.78
N VAL A 35 -14.25 -5.05 -7.50
CA VAL A 35 -14.80 -4.05 -6.57
C VAL A 35 -13.72 -3.09 -6.09
N ALA A 36 -13.85 -1.79 -6.30
CA ALA A 36 -12.86 -0.81 -5.79
C ALA A 36 -12.54 -1.03 -4.30
N GLY A 37 -11.25 -0.96 -3.95
CA GLY A 37 -10.80 -1.15 -2.58
C GLY A 37 -9.31 -1.43 -2.49
N PHE A 38 -8.89 -2.13 -1.45
CA PHE A 38 -7.50 -2.50 -1.20
C PHE A 38 -7.33 -4.01 -1.28
N ASP A 39 -6.33 -4.48 -2.03
CA ASP A 39 -5.89 -5.86 -1.96
C ASP A 39 -4.95 -6.01 -0.76
N VAL A 40 -5.42 -6.60 0.35
CA VAL A 40 -4.56 -6.92 1.50
C VAL A 40 -3.89 -8.26 1.25
N VAL A 41 -2.56 -8.30 1.34
CA VAL A 41 -1.72 -9.44 0.98
C VAL A 41 -0.88 -9.87 2.17
N CYS A 42 -0.84 -11.17 2.45
CA CYS A 42 -0.03 -11.79 3.49
C CYS A 42 0.82 -12.91 2.89
N HIS A 43 2.10 -12.95 3.24
CA HIS A 43 3.02 -14.01 2.88
C HIS A 43 3.26 -14.93 4.08
N LEU A 44 3.06 -16.24 3.87
CA LEU A 44 3.32 -17.28 4.86
C LEU A 44 4.28 -18.32 4.30
N VAL A 45 5.17 -18.83 5.14
CA VAL A 45 6.19 -19.81 4.79
C VAL A 45 6.02 -21.07 5.63
N ASP A 46 6.22 -22.22 5.00
CA ASP A 46 6.41 -23.50 5.67
C ASP A 46 7.91 -23.72 5.92
N THR A 47 8.28 -23.82 7.18
CA THR A 47 9.68 -23.96 7.63
C THR A 47 9.96 -25.34 8.22
N ARG A 48 9.07 -26.32 8.05
CA ARG A 48 9.21 -27.65 8.68
C ARG A 48 10.33 -28.48 8.06
N GLU A 49 10.65 -28.26 6.79
CA GLU A 49 11.70 -28.96 6.05
C GLU A 49 12.92 -28.06 5.85
N PRO A 50 14.05 -28.30 6.54
CA PRO A 50 15.26 -27.52 6.33
C PRO A 50 15.73 -27.58 4.87
N GLY A 51 16.00 -26.41 4.27
CA GLY A 51 16.45 -26.31 2.88
C GLY A 51 15.33 -26.26 1.84
N ARG A 52 14.06 -26.40 2.24
CA ARG A 52 12.90 -26.18 1.38
C ARG A 52 11.92 -25.23 2.08
N LEU A 53 11.67 -24.07 1.47
CA LEU A 53 10.79 -23.03 2.02
C LEU A 53 9.59 -22.81 1.09
N PRO A 54 8.62 -23.75 1.00
CA PRO A 54 7.38 -23.50 0.30
C PRO A 54 6.68 -22.30 0.93
N SER A 55 6.11 -21.45 0.10
CA SER A 55 5.38 -20.29 0.58
C SER A 55 4.07 -20.07 -0.17
N VAL A 56 3.18 -19.32 0.46
CA VAL A 56 1.89 -18.93 -0.11
C VAL A 56 1.69 -17.43 0.05
N LEU A 57 1.06 -16.83 -0.96
CA LEU A 57 0.53 -15.47 -0.90
C LEU A 57 -0.98 -15.56 -0.77
N VAL A 58 -1.48 -15.12 0.38
CA VAL A 58 -2.91 -15.01 0.66
C VAL A 58 -3.32 -13.58 0.38
N ARG A 59 -4.38 -13.39 -0.40
CA ARG A 59 -4.90 -12.07 -0.75
C ARG A 59 -6.40 -12.00 -0.49
N THR A 60 -6.85 -10.88 0.06
CA THR A 60 -8.27 -10.54 0.20
C THR A 60 -8.53 -9.11 -0.29
N ARG A 61 -9.73 -8.85 -0.81
CA ARG A 61 -10.19 -7.50 -1.17
C ARG A 61 -10.89 -6.88 0.03
N ALA A 62 -10.41 -5.73 0.48
CA ALA A 62 -11.03 -4.89 1.49
C ALA A 62 -11.70 -3.69 0.81
N PRO A 63 -13.03 -3.58 0.81
CA PRO A 63 -13.69 -2.36 0.35
C PRO A 63 -13.27 -1.15 1.19
N GLU A 64 -13.26 0.03 0.60
CA GLU A 64 -12.88 1.25 1.33
C GLU A 64 -13.82 1.50 2.52
N GLY A 65 -13.23 1.82 3.68
CA GLY A 65 -13.96 2.08 4.91
C GLY A 65 -14.48 0.83 5.64
N LEU A 66 -14.24 -0.37 5.12
CA LEU A 66 -14.54 -1.62 5.81
C LEU A 66 -13.27 -2.23 6.42
N PRO A 67 -13.31 -2.65 7.70
CA PRO A 67 -12.17 -3.28 8.34
C PRO A 67 -11.95 -4.70 7.81
N VAL A 68 -10.71 -5.18 7.91
CA VAL A 68 -10.37 -6.59 7.69
C VAL A 68 -10.07 -7.30 9.02
N PRO A 69 -10.27 -8.62 9.15
CA PRO A 69 -9.89 -9.33 10.37
C PRO A 69 -8.37 -9.26 10.63
N SER A 70 -7.98 -8.92 11.85
CA SER A 70 -6.59 -8.93 12.30
C SER A 70 -6.03 -10.36 12.32
N LEU A 71 -4.75 -10.48 11.94
CA LEU A 71 -3.94 -11.69 12.08
C LEU A 71 -3.22 -11.76 13.42
N THR A 72 -3.21 -10.69 14.23
CA THR A 72 -2.55 -10.68 15.55
C THR A 72 -2.96 -11.82 16.49
N PRO A 73 -4.21 -12.33 16.51
CA PRO A 73 -4.59 -13.49 17.32
C PRO A 73 -3.92 -14.80 16.87
N ILE A 74 -3.47 -14.87 15.60
CA ILE A 74 -2.83 -16.04 15.00
C ILE A 74 -1.30 -15.88 14.99
N PHE A 75 -0.83 -14.70 14.60
CA PHE A 75 0.56 -14.34 14.39
C PHE A 75 0.87 -13.00 15.09
N ARG A 76 1.45 -13.05 16.29
CA ARG A 76 1.79 -11.82 17.05
C ARG A 76 2.70 -10.85 16.27
N GLY A 77 3.56 -11.37 15.38
CA GLY A 77 4.42 -10.56 14.52
C GLY A 77 3.67 -9.70 13.48
N ALA A 78 2.40 -10.01 13.21
CA ALA A 78 1.58 -9.22 12.29
C ALA A 78 1.29 -7.80 12.81
N ALA A 79 1.39 -7.56 14.12
CA ALA A 79 1.05 -6.27 14.74
C ALA A 79 1.79 -5.07 14.11
N TRP A 80 3.06 -5.26 13.74
CA TRP A 80 3.86 -4.20 13.09
C TRP A 80 3.36 -3.92 11.68
N HIS A 81 3.11 -4.97 10.90
CA HIS A 81 2.67 -4.87 9.51
C HIS A 81 1.23 -4.34 9.39
N GLU A 82 0.36 -4.71 10.33
CA GLU A 82 -1.01 -4.18 10.39
C GLU A 82 -1.01 -2.69 10.75
N ARG A 83 -0.16 -2.26 11.68
CA ARG A 83 0.01 -0.84 12.01
C ARG A 83 0.60 -0.04 10.85
N GLU A 84 1.64 -0.56 10.19
CA GLU A 84 2.20 0.04 8.98
C GLU A 84 1.12 0.15 7.88
N THR A 85 0.39 -0.93 7.62
CA THR A 85 -0.67 -0.94 6.59
C THR A 85 -1.80 0.02 6.92
N HIS A 86 -2.19 0.10 8.19
CA HIS A 86 -3.16 1.08 8.68
C HIS A 86 -2.67 2.51 8.44
N GLU A 87 -1.43 2.82 8.79
CA GLU A 87 -0.88 4.17 8.61
C GLU A 87 -0.66 4.54 7.13
N MET A 88 -0.20 3.59 6.32
CA MET A 88 0.12 3.82 4.91
C MET A 88 -1.10 3.87 3.99
N PHE A 89 -2.13 3.08 4.29
CA PHE A 89 -3.32 2.90 3.44
C PHE A 89 -4.63 3.27 4.12
N GLY A 90 -4.66 3.53 5.44
CA GLY A 90 -5.90 3.82 6.17
C GLY A 90 -6.85 2.62 6.25
N ILE A 91 -6.30 1.40 6.33
CA ILE A 91 -7.07 0.16 6.46
C ILE A 91 -7.17 -0.19 7.95
N ASP A 92 -8.37 -0.44 8.44
CA ASP A 92 -8.60 -0.87 9.82
C ASP A 92 -8.57 -2.39 9.96
N PHE A 93 -8.14 -2.86 11.14
CA PHE A 93 -8.02 -4.28 11.47
C PHE A 93 -8.91 -4.62 12.67
N ASP A 94 -9.97 -5.39 12.45
CA ASP A 94 -10.89 -5.82 13.50
C ASP A 94 -10.24 -6.89 14.39
N GLY A 95 -10.41 -6.75 15.70
CA GLY A 95 -9.76 -7.62 16.69
C GLY A 95 -8.25 -7.45 16.82
N PHE A 96 -7.68 -6.33 16.36
CA PHE A 96 -6.26 -6.02 16.54
C PHE A 96 -5.90 -5.99 18.04
N ASP A 97 -4.91 -6.79 18.42
CA ASP A 97 -4.30 -6.76 19.76
C ASP A 97 -2.80 -7.05 19.67
N ASP A 98 -1.99 -6.06 20.02
CA ASP A 98 -0.53 -6.19 20.13
C ASP A 98 -0.06 -6.43 21.58
N GLY A 99 -0.99 -6.64 22.51
CA GLY A 99 -0.73 -6.83 23.93
C GLY A 99 -0.44 -5.55 24.71
N THR A 100 -0.46 -4.38 24.06
CA THR A 100 -0.22 -3.09 24.75
C THR A 100 -1.51 -2.42 25.23
N GLY A 101 -2.66 -2.82 24.70
CA GLY A 101 -3.96 -2.18 24.97
C GLY A 101 -4.15 -0.81 24.33
N LEU A 102 -3.20 -0.35 23.50
CA LEU A 102 -3.26 0.95 22.83
C LEU A 102 -3.95 0.91 21.45
N GLY A 103 -4.25 -0.28 20.94
CA GLY A 103 -4.84 -0.46 19.62
C GLY A 103 -3.92 -0.05 18.46
N LEU A 104 -4.52 0.18 17.29
CA LEU A 104 -3.84 0.70 16.10
C LEU A 104 -3.35 2.13 16.37
N ARG A 105 -2.07 2.35 16.07
CA ARG A 105 -1.39 3.64 16.29
C ARG A 105 -0.23 3.83 15.31
N PRO A 106 0.14 5.09 14.99
CA PRO A 106 1.24 5.41 14.09
C PRO A 106 2.52 4.63 14.38
N LEU A 107 3.28 4.29 13.35
CA LEU A 107 4.49 3.47 13.46
C LEU A 107 5.69 4.09 12.73
N LEU A 108 5.49 4.59 11.50
CA LEU A 108 6.56 5.00 10.59
C LEU A 108 6.57 6.51 10.34
N LEU A 109 5.41 7.17 10.30
CA LEU A 109 5.35 8.57 9.89
C LEU A 109 5.72 9.50 11.06
N PRO A 110 6.27 10.69 10.76
CA PRO A 110 6.51 11.70 11.77
C PRO A 110 5.23 12.10 12.49
N ASP A 111 5.35 12.49 13.75
CA ASP A 111 4.23 13.02 14.53
C ASP A 111 3.57 14.20 13.80
N GLY A 112 2.25 14.16 13.69
CA GLY A 112 1.46 15.18 13.00
C GLY A 112 1.43 15.07 11.47
N PHE A 113 1.97 14.00 10.88
CA PHE A 113 1.74 13.71 9.46
C PHE A 113 0.24 13.45 9.20
N GLU A 114 -0.30 14.11 8.19
CA GLU A 114 -1.70 13.95 7.79
C GLU A 114 -1.82 13.16 6.47
N GLY A 115 -2.62 12.10 6.50
CA GLY A 115 -2.97 11.29 5.32
C GLY A 115 -2.21 9.97 5.21
N THR A 116 -2.41 9.29 4.08
CA THR A 116 -2.01 7.88 3.85
C THR A 116 -1.15 7.79 2.59
N PRO A 117 0.18 7.84 2.72
CA PRO A 117 1.08 8.16 1.61
C PRO A 117 1.17 7.10 0.51
N LEU A 118 0.75 5.85 0.77
CA LEU A 118 0.74 4.79 -0.24
C LEU A 118 -0.60 4.68 -1.00
N ARG A 119 -1.60 5.51 -0.67
CA ARG A 119 -2.79 5.63 -1.51
C ARG A 119 -2.45 6.32 -2.83
N LYS A 120 -3.00 5.82 -3.93
CA LYS A 120 -2.88 6.40 -5.27
C LYS A 120 -3.49 7.80 -5.36
N SER A 121 -4.47 8.10 -4.52
CA SER A 121 -5.09 9.43 -4.40
C SER A 121 -4.24 10.42 -3.58
N PHE A 122 -3.25 9.94 -2.82
CA PHE A 122 -2.42 10.81 -1.99
C PHE A 122 -1.47 11.65 -2.84
N VAL A 123 -1.37 12.92 -2.47
CA VAL A 123 -0.66 13.92 -3.23
C VAL A 123 0.83 13.91 -2.89
N LEU A 124 1.68 13.58 -3.88
CA LEU A 124 3.13 13.55 -3.69
C LEU A 124 3.73 14.95 -3.91
N ALA A 125 3.64 15.82 -2.91
CA ALA A 125 4.20 17.18 -2.94
C ALA A 125 5.68 17.24 -3.38
N ALA A 126 6.49 16.23 -3.00
CA ALA A 126 7.88 16.13 -3.43
C ALA A 126 8.06 16.06 -4.97
N ARG A 127 7.10 15.47 -5.69
CA ARG A 127 7.11 15.46 -7.18
C ARG A 127 6.75 16.81 -7.78
N ALA A 128 6.06 17.68 -7.04
CA ALA A 128 5.76 19.05 -7.47
C ALA A 128 6.94 20.00 -7.20
N SER A 129 7.60 19.84 -6.05
CA SER A 129 8.61 20.80 -5.57
C SER A 129 10.02 20.55 -6.10
N LYS A 130 10.42 19.29 -6.33
CA LYS A 130 11.76 18.96 -6.81
C LYS A 130 11.72 18.62 -8.30
N ALA A 131 12.41 19.42 -9.11
CA ALA A 131 12.65 19.08 -10.50
C ALA A 131 13.36 17.72 -10.58
N TRP A 132 12.81 16.80 -11.39
CA TRP A 132 13.44 15.51 -11.65
C TRP A 132 14.84 15.75 -12.25
N PRO A 133 15.92 15.14 -11.70
CA PRO A 133 17.30 15.45 -12.11
C PRO A 133 17.68 14.84 -13.47
N GLY A 134 16.80 14.06 -14.10
CA GLY A 134 17.02 13.43 -15.40
C GLY A 134 16.00 13.86 -16.45
N ALA A 135 16.09 13.24 -17.62
CA ALA A 135 15.07 13.31 -18.65
C ALA A 135 13.74 12.80 -18.08
N LYS A 136 12.68 13.61 -18.13
CA LYS A 136 11.34 13.18 -17.69
C LYS A 136 10.68 12.27 -18.74
N GLU A 137 11.14 12.37 -19.99
CA GLU A 137 10.68 11.57 -21.12
C GLU A 137 11.85 10.95 -21.91
N PRO A 138 11.65 9.80 -22.58
CA PRO A 138 12.64 9.24 -23.50
C PRO A 138 13.00 10.25 -24.59
N GLY A 139 14.25 10.72 -24.60
CA GLY A 139 14.77 11.70 -25.58
C GLY A 139 14.99 13.12 -25.07
N GLU A 140 14.68 13.44 -23.80
CA GLU A 140 15.07 14.71 -23.17
C GLU A 140 16.57 14.69 -22.83
N GLY A 141 17.43 15.04 -23.79
CA GLY A 141 18.84 15.32 -23.52
C GLY A 141 19.03 16.62 -22.72
N HIS A 142 20.21 16.76 -22.10
CA HIS A 142 20.61 17.93 -21.30
C HIS A 142 20.61 19.28 -22.06
N ASP A 143 20.47 19.27 -23.40
CA ASP A 143 20.56 20.43 -24.30
C ASP A 143 19.22 20.78 -24.98
N SER A 144 18.09 20.70 -24.27
CA SER A 144 16.77 21.02 -24.84
C SER A 144 16.45 22.53 -24.88
N ALA A 145 17.37 23.36 -25.40
CA ALA A 145 17.12 24.79 -25.58
C ALA A 145 16.20 25.12 -26.78
N ARG A 146 15.82 24.14 -27.61
CA ARG A 146 15.13 24.40 -28.90
C ARG A 146 14.03 23.40 -29.32
N ALA A 147 13.53 22.56 -28.42
CA ALA A 147 12.39 21.69 -28.75
C ALA A 147 11.05 22.41 -28.50
N PRO A 148 10.08 22.39 -29.44
CA PRO A 148 8.75 22.94 -29.19
C PRO A 148 8.12 22.19 -28.02
N GLY A 149 7.79 22.92 -26.95
CA GLY A 149 7.33 22.35 -25.70
C GLY A 149 6.07 21.49 -25.89
N ARG A 150 6.23 20.17 -25.80
CA ARG A 150 5.08 19.28 -25.63
C ARG A 150 4.44 19.58 -24.28
N ARG A 151 3.11 19.54 -24.23
CA ARG A 151 2.33 19.68 -23.00
C ARG A 151 2.86 18.69 -21.97
N ARG A 152 3.50 19.19 -20.92
CA ARG A 152 3.96 18.39 -19.79
C ARG A 152 2.76 17.65 -19.23
N VAL A 153 2.71 16.33 -19.39
CA VAL A 153 1.71 15.50 -18.73
C VAL A 153 2.05 15.51 -17.25
N GLN A 154 1.12 16.03 -16.46
CA GLN A 154 1.23 16.05 -15.00
C GLN A 154 1.01 14.62 -14.52
N ALA A 155 1.92 14.11 -13.69
CA ALA A 155 1.74 12.78 -13.13
C ALA A 155 0.48 12.80 -12.23
N PRO A 156 -0.34 11.73 -12.26
CA PRO A 156 -1.49 11.62 -11.36
C PRO A 156 -1.09 11.89 -9.90
N GLY A 157 -1.90 12.66 -9.18
CA GLY A 157 -1.65 13.01 -7.77
C GLY A 157 -0.58 14.09 -7.53
N VAL A 158 0.02 14.69 -8.56
CA VAL A 158 0.89 15.86 -8.40
C VAL A 158 0.02 17.12 -8.49
N PRO A 159 0.09 18.08 -7.55
CA PRO A 159 -0.63 19.35 -7.67
C PRO A 159 -0.09 20.22 -8.79
N GLY A 160 -0.90 21.15 -9.30
CA GLY A 160 -0.43 22.11 -10.29
C GLY A 160 0.64 23.05 -9.73
N PRO A 161 1.31 23.83 -10.59
CA PRO A 161 2.37 24.78 -10.21
C PRO A 161 1.93 25.84 -9.19
N GLU A 162 0.63 25.99 -8.95
CA GLU A 162 0.01 26.85 -7.93
C GLU A 162 0.12 26.32 -6.49
N TRP A 163 0.55 25.07 -6.28
CA TRP A 163 0.68 24.47 -4.95
C TRP A 163 2.04 24.80 -4.32
N GLY A 164 2.03 25.19 -3.04
CA GLY A 164 3.22 25.45 -2.22
C GLY A 164 3.36 26.93 -1.77
N PRO A 165 4.14 27.22 -0.71
CA PRO A 165 4.39 28.59 -0.29
C PRO A 165 5.15 29.35 -1.38
N ARG A 166 4.70 30.58 -1.66
CA ARG A 166 5.38 31.51 -2.58
C ARG A 166 6.64 32.09 -1.96
#